data_AF-A0A674CAS6-F1
#
_entry.id   AF-A0A674CAS6-F1
#
_cell.length_a   1.000
_cell.length_b   1.000
_cell.length_c   1.000
_cell.angle_alpha   90.00
_cell.angle_beta   90.00
_cell.angle_gamma   90.00
#
_symmetry.space_group_name_H-M   'P 1'
#
loop_
_entity.id
_entity.type
_entity.pdbx_description
1 polymer ?
#
loop_
_entity_poly.entity_id
_entity_poly.type
_entity_poly.pdbx_seq_one_letter_code
_entity_poly.pdbx_strand_id
1 'polypeptide(L)'
;QRNQSNVRIHQTINNPTQRHGGNRGLNTQQVNEGIETRCEENKTKQMENESGSMMARRPNPCRFRGWCCNGVYCSDPERLVGEIAFQLDRRILSYVFQGQTRLYGFTVLNIRDKIIQVSTHPLTGKVDEGYRLQLSQRHAELMAKLKQLGYSMTLHPPFTEFIINTYGILKQRADSYSAQELGYNSSDFLRRVVINAAPCKLLKDLLLLFSCLSFMARQDGKPLFLW
;
A
#
# COMPACT_ATOMS: atom_id res chain seq x y z
N GLN A 1 -22.96 6.54 -59.25
CA GLN A 1 -24.30 5.94 -59.25
C GLN A 1 -24.18 4.53 -58.66
N ARG A 2 -25.10 4.17 -57.74
CA ARG A 2 -25.74 2.86 -57.47
C ARG A 2 -25.08 1.60 -58.08
N ASN A 3 -25.03 0.43 -57.46
CA ASN A 3 -25.61 -0.11 -56.23
C ASN A 3 -24.93 -1.47 -55.93
N GLN A 4 -25.02 -1.86 -54.66
CA GLN A 4 -24.76 -3.17 -54.07
C GLN A 4 -25.51 -4.31 -54.76
N SER A 5 -24.98 -5.55 -54.74
CA SER A 5 -25.64 -6.75 -54.15
C SER A 5 -24.74 -8.00 -54.31
N ASN A 6 -24.28 -8.57 -53.19
CA ASN A 6 -24.77 -9.81 -52.55
C ASN A 6 -24.30 -11.14 -53.18
N VAL A 7 -23.35 -11.78 -52.51
CA VAL A 7 -23.25 -13.26 -52.47
C VAL A 7 -23.30 -13.68 -51.01
N ARG A 8 -24.40 -14.35 -50.64
CA ARG A 8 -24.64 -14.99 -49.34
C ARG A 8 -24.23 -16.46 -49.40
N ILE A 9 -23.44 -16.85 -48.42
CA ILE A 9 -23.66 -17.98 -47.47
C ILE A 9 -23.76 -19.40 -48.04
N HIS A 10 -22.75 -20.21 -47.72
CA HIS A 10 -22.96 -21.55 -47.16
C HIS A 10 -21.92 -21.79 -46.06
N GLN A 11 -22.29 -21.54 -44.81
CA GLN A 11 -21.64 -22.17 -43.66
C GLN A 11 -22.70 -22.65 -42.67
N THR A 12 -22.44 -23.84 -42.21
CA THR A 12 -23.33 -24.84 -41.66
C THR A 12 -23.84 -24.45 -40.28
N ILE A 13 -25.14 -24.69 -40.09
CA ILE A 13 -25.85 -24.64 -38.82
C ILE A 13 -25.31 -25.75 -37.91
N ASN A 14 -24.92 -25.43 -36.68
CA ASN A 14 -25.16 -26.24 -35.48
C ASN A 14 -24.90 -25.40 -34.22
N ASN A 15 -25.93 -25.29 -33.38
CA ASN A 15 -25.99 -24.67 -32.06
C ASN A 15 -26.93 -25.59 -31.23
N PRO A 16 -27.01 -25.51 -29.90
CA PRO A 16 -25.97 -25.53 -28.87
C PRO A 16 -26.28 -26.60 -27.79
N THR A 17 -25.34 -26.93 -26.90
CA THR A 17 -25.71 -27.47 -25.57
C THR A 17 -24.74 -26.98 -24.51
N GLN A 18 -25.33 -26.36 -23.49
CA GLN A 18 -24.70 -25.78 -22.32
C GLN A 18 -23.93 -26.81 -21.50
N ARG A 19 -22.76 -26.44 -20.98
CA ARG A 19 -22.31 -26.87 -19.65
C ARG A 19 -21.69 -25.70 -18.90
N HIS A 20 -22.33 -25.38 -17.78
CA HIS A 20 -21.82 -24.51 -16.74
C HIS A 20 -20.52 -25.07 -16.15
N GLY A 21 -19.55 -24.18 -15.97
CA GLY A 21 -18.33 -24.40 -15.20
C GLY A 21 -17.85 -23.07 -14.64
N GLY A 22 -18.54 -22.59 -13.61
CA GLY A 22 -18.12 -21.40 -12.86
C GLY A 22 -16.90 -21.70 -12.00
N ASN A 23 -15.93 -20.79 -11.98
CA ASN A 23 -14.94 -20.75 -10.92
C ASN A 23 -14.59 -19.32 -10.51
N ARG A 24 -15.27 -18.91 -9.43
CA ARG A 24 -14.75 -18.23 -8.23
C ARG A 24 -13.66 -17.17 -8.45
N GLY A 25 -14.11 -15.94 -8.70
CA GLY A 25 -13.40 -14.76 -8.21
C GLY A 25 -13.51 -14.71 -6.69
N LEU A 26 -12.38 -14.84 -5.99
CA LEU A 26 -12.29 -14.65 -4.54
C LEU A 26 -12.53 -13.16 -4.25
N ASN A 27 -13.66 -12.89 -3.61
CA ASN A 27 -14.13 -11.56 -3.25
C ASN A 27 -13.30 -11.03 -2.07
N THR A 28 -12.36 -10.13 -2.33
CA THR A 28 -11.44 -9.52 -1.33
C THR A 28 -12.18 -8.72 -0.25
N GLN A 29 -13.45 -8.37 -0.46
CA GLN A 29 -14.28 -7.65 0.50
C GLN A 29 -14.80 -8.53 1.65
N GLN A 30 -15.17 -9.79 1.40
CA GLN A 30 -15.73 -10.67 2.44
C GLN A 30 -14.67 -11.18 3.43
N VAL A 31 -13.39 -11.22 3.02
CA VAL A 31 -12.29 -11.62 3.91
C VAL A 31 -12.01 -10.55 4.97
N ASN A 32 -12.31 -9.28 4.71
CA ASN A 32 -12.01 -8.19 5.64
C ASN A 32 -13.07 -8.07 6.76
N GLU A 33 -14.35 -8.35 6.48
CA GLU A 33 -15.44 -8.30 7.48
C GLU A 33 -15.33 -9.43 8.52
N GLY A 34 -14.85 -10.62 8.12
CA GLY A 34 -14.59 -11.73 9.03
C GLY A 34 -13.36 -11.56 9.94
N ILE A 35 -12.47 -10.60 9.63
CA ILE A 35 -11.28 -10.28 10.46
C ILE A 35 -11.66 -9.28 11.56
N GLU A 36 -12.60 -8.39 11.29
CA GLU A 36 -13.09 -7.37 12.24
C GLU A 36 -13.82 -8.03 13.42
N THR A 37 -14.71 -8.99 13.14
CA THR A 37 -15.44 -9.78 14.14
C THR A 37 -14.53 -10.68 15.01
N ARG A 38 -13.44 -11.22 14.44
CA ARG A 38 -12.47 -12.04 15.18
C ARG A 38 -11.53 -11.22 16.07
N CYS A 39 -11.29 -9.94 15.72
CA CYS A 39 -10.53 -9.01 16.56
C CYS A 39 -11.27 -8.62 17.84
N GLU A 40 -12.61 -8.57 17.78
CA GLU A 40 -13.45 -8.28 18.95
C GLU A 40 -13.47 -9.46 19.94
N GLU A 41 -13.68 -10.70 19.46
CA GLU A 41 -13.76 -11.88 20.33
C GLU A 41 -12.46 -12.18 21.10
N ASN A 42 -11.29 -11.90 20.50
CA ASN A 42 -10.01 -12.11 21.17
C ASN A 42 -9.65 -11.02 22.19
N LYS A 43 -10.39 -9.90 22.23
CA LYS A 43 -10.15 -8.78 23.17
C LYS A 43 -11.09 -8.75 24.37
N THR A 44 -12.29 -9.32 24.27
CA THR A 44 -13.24 -9.37 25.40
C THR A 44 -12.65 -10.15 26.59
N LYS A 45 -11.73 -11.10 26.33
CA LYS A 45 -10.99 -11.81 27.39
C LYS A 45 -9.85 -11.02 28.03
N GLN A 46 -9.54 -9.81 27.55
CA GLN A 46 -8.38 -9.02 27.98
C GLN A 46 -8.76 -7.70 28.68
N MET A 47 -10.03 -7.27 28.65
CA MET A 47 -10.48 -5.99 29.22
C MET A 47 -10.98 -6.07 30.67
N GLU A 48 -11.09 -7.25 31.30
CA GLU A 48 -11.57 -7.33 32.70
C GLU A 48 -10.51 -6.99 33.78
N ASN A 49 -9.25 -6.68 33.42
CA ASN A 49 -8.17 -6.61 34.41
C ASN A 49 -7.43 -5.26 34.59
N GLU A 50 -7.83 -4.16 33.95
CA GLU A 50 -7.10 -2.89 34.08
C GLU A 50 -8.02 -1.69 34.36
N SER A 51 -8.61 -1.68 35.56
CA SER A 51 -9.17 -0.47 36.18
C SER A 51 -8.12 0.18 37.08
N GLY A 52 -7.33 1.12 36.56
CA GLY A 52 -6.43 1.90 37.42
C GLY A 52 -5.43 2.84 36.73
N SER A 53 -5.69 4.15 36.87
CA SER A 53 -4.73 5.27 36.83
C SER A 53 -4.32 5.86 35.46
N MET A 54 -4.90 7.03 35.17
CA MET A 54 -4.45 8.00 34.17
C MET A 54 -3.15 8.70 34.63
N MET A 55 -2.06 8.56 33.88
CA MET A 55 -1.08 9.62 33.57
C MET A 55 0.07 9.06 32.73
N ALA A 56 0.35 9.73 31.60
CA ALA A 56 1.58 9.69 30.80
C ALA A 56 2.37 8.37 30.78
N ARG A 57 1.96 7.42 29.94
CA ARG A 57 2.82 6.31 29.52
C ARG A 57 2.74 6.14 28.01
N ARG A 58 3.90 5.95 27.38
CA ARG A 58 4.03 5.38 26.04
C ARG A 58 3.08 4.18 25.96
N PRO A 59 2.37 3.94 24.83
CA PRO A 59 1.52 2.77 24.71
C PRO A 59 2.38 1.55 25.08
N ASN A 60 1.89 0.79 26.07
CA ASN A 60 2.60 -0.33 26.67
C ASN A 60 3.15 -1.24 25.55
N PRO A 61 4.46 -1.53 25.52
CA PRO A 61 4.97 -2.53 24.59
C PRO A 61 4.39 -3.86 25.08
N CYS A 62 3.37 -4.35 24.39
CA CYS A 62 2.90 -5.71 24.59
C CYS A 62 4.13 -6.61 24.44
N ARG A 63 4.48 -7.23 25.56
CA ARG A 63 5.68 -8.03 25.80
C ARG A 63 5.61 -9.32 24.98
N PHE A 64 5.73 -9.24 23.66
CA PHE A 64 5.83 -10.40 22.78
C PHE A 64 7.29 -10.72 22.52
N ARG A 65 7.81 -11.70 23.28
CA ARG A 65 9.02 -12.43 22.88
C ARG A 65 8.78 -13.04 21.50
N GLY A 66 9.66 -12.72 20.55
CA GLY A 66 9.97 -13.48 19.32
C GLY A 66 8.78 -14.02 18.54
N TRP A 67 8.41 -13.35 17.45
CA TRP A 67 7.43 -13.88 16.51
C TRP A 67 8.09 -14.90 15.58
N CYS A 68 7.71 -16.17 15.74
CA CYS A 68 7.98 -17.23 14.78
C CYS A 68 6.71 -17.46 13.95
N CYS A 69 6.68 -16.95 12.71
CA CYS A 69 5.75 -17.44 11.70
C CYS A 69 6.56 -18.23 10.69
N ASN A 70 6.37 -19.56 10.60
CA ASN A 70 7.08 -20.45 9.67
C ASN A 70 8.62 -20.43 9.78
N GLY A 71 9.17 -20.29 11.00
CA GLY A 71 10.63 -20.29 11.23
C GLY A 71 11.33 -18.96 10.92
N VAL A 72 10.57 -17.93 10.52
CA VAL A 72 11.10 -16.59 10.23
C VAL A 72 10.96 -15.70 11.47
N TYR A 73 12.09 -15.30 12.06
CA TYR A 73 12.15 -14.38 13.20
C TYR A 73 12.09 -12.93 12.72
N CYS A 74 11.00 -12.23 13.00
CA CYS A 74 10.98 -10.77 12.83
C CYS A 74 11.34 -10.12 14.17
N SER A 75 12.50 -9.45 14.21
CA SER A 75 12.99 -8.81 15.43
C SER A 75 12.12 -7.65 15.89
N ASP A 76 11.36 -7.00 14.99
CA ASP A 76 10.55 -5.82 15.29
C ASP A 76 9.29 -5.72 14.38
N PRO A 77 8.20 -6.48 14.66
CA PRO A 77 6.99 -6.46 13.83
C PRO A 77 6.29 -5.09 13.80
N GLU A 78 6.40 -4.32 14.88
CA GLU A 78 5.90 -2.95 14.96
C GLU A 78 6.62 -2.02 13.96
N ARG A 79 7.95 -2.09 13.88
CA ARG A 79 8.73 -1.31 12.91
C ARG A 79 8.41 -1.69 11.47
N LEU A 80 7.99 -2.93 11.23
CA LEU A 80 7.56 -3.37 9.91
C LEU A 80 6.31 -2.64 9.44
N VAL A 81 5.40 -2.31 10.36
CA VAL A 81 4.20 -1.51 10.06
C VAL A 81 4.61 -0.10 9.62
N GLY A 82 5.55 0.53 10.34
CA GLY A 82 6.11 1.83 9.97
C GLY A 82 6.87 1.78 8.64
N GLU A 83 7.62 0.70 8.38
CA GLU A 83 8.33 0.47 7.12
C GLU A 83 7.37 0.36 5.93
N ILE A 84 6.25 -0.34 6.06
CA ILE A 84 5.23 -0.42 4.99
C ILE A 84 4.72 0.96 4.59
N ALA A 85 4.38 1.80 5.57
CA ALA A 85 3.93 3.16 5.33
C ALA A 85 5.03 4.01 4.67
N PHE A 86 6.27 3.91 5.17
CA PHE A 86 7.41 4.61 4.61
C PHE A 86 7.69 4.22 3.15
N GLN A 87 7.67 2.94 2.85
CA GLN A 87 7.95 2.40 1.52
C GLN A 87 6.88 2.81 0.50
N LEU A 88 5.61 2.88 0.92
CA LEU A 88 4.55 3.41 0.07
C LEU A 88 4.82 4.88 -0.31
N ASP A 89 5.09 5.74 0.68
CA ASP A 89 5.36 7.15 0.44
C ASP A 89 6.57 7.34 -0.49
N ARG A 90 7.66 6.60 -0.25
CA ARG A 90 8.86 6.64 -1.10
C ARG A 90 8.57 6.22 -2.54
N ARG A 91 7.74 5.21 -2.75
CA ARG A 91 7.34 4.78 -4.10
C ARG A 91 6.45 5.78 -4.80
N ILE A 92 5.48 6.37 -4.09
CA ILE A 92 4.62 7.44 -4.65
C ILE A 92 5.51 8.59 -5.14
N LEU A 93 6.43 9.05 -4.29
CA LEU A 93 7.35 10.13 -4.62
C LEU A 93 8.27 9.77 -5.79
N SER A 94 8.87 8.57 -5.78
CA SER A 94 9.74 8.10 -6.86
C SER A 94 9.00 7.92 -8.19
N TYR A 95 7.72 7.53 -8.15
CA TYR A 95 6.90 7.40 -9.35
C TYR A 95 6.65 8.76 -9.98
N VAL A 96 6.31 9.78 -9.17
CA VAL A 96 6.06 11.14 -9.68
C VAL A 96 7.35 11.79 -10.16
N PHE A 97 8.40 11.79 -9.33
CA PHE A 97 9.64 12.56 -9.53
C PHE A 97 10.79 11.72 -10.07
N GLN A 98 10.58 11.01 -11.19
CA GLN A 98 11.59 10.10 -11.76
C GLN A 98 12.93 10.78 -12.13
N GLY A 99 12.90 12.07 -12.48
CA GLY A 99 14.10 12.83 -12.83
C GLY A 99 14.88 13.39 -11.63
N GLN A 100 14.39 13.20 -10.40
CA GLN A 100 15.02 13.74 -9.19
C GLN A 100 15.83 12.67 -8.48
N THR A 101 17.13 12.92 -8.31
CA THR A 101 18.05 11.99 -7.61
C THR A 101 17.87 12.04 -6.09
N ARG A 102 17.45 13.19 -5.56
CA ARG A 102 17.27 13.43 -4.12
C ARG A 102 15.91 14.06 -3.88
N LEU A 103 15.16 13.48 -2.94
CA LEU A 103 13.79 13.87 -2.61
C LEU A 103 13.70 14.38 -1.16
N TYR A 104 14.67 15.20 -0.74
CA TYR A 104 14.72 15.73 0.63
C TYR A 104 13.62 16.77 0.87
N GLY A 105 12.87 16.58 1.97
CA GLY A 105 11.71 17.42 2.28
C GLY A 105 10.52 17.22 1.33
N PHE A 106 10.53 16.16 0.51
CA PHE A 106 9.38 15.74 -0.27
C PHE A 106 8.55 14.78 0.59
N THR A 107 7.26 15.07 0.69
CA THR A 107 6.28 14.23 1.37
C THR A 107 5.08 14.06 0.44
N VAL A 108 4.27 13.03 0.64
CA VAL A 108 3.07 12.84 -0.19
C VAL A 108 2.09 14.02 -0.05
N LEU A 109 2.07 14.66 1.13
CA LEU A 109 1.28 15.87 1.42
C LEU A 109 1.66 17.06 0.54
N ASN A 110 2.95 17.25 0.26
CA ASN A 110 3.46 18.44 -0.42
C ASN A 110 3.78 18.23 -1.91
N ILE A 111 3.38 17.09 -2.50
CA ILE A 111 3.69 16.76 -3.90
C ILE A 111 3.33 17.90 -4.86
N ARG A 112 2.15 18.51 -4.71
CA ARG A 112 1.70 19.58 -5.60
C ARG A 112 2.64 20.79 -5.56
N ASP A 113 3.05 21.21 -4.37
CA ASP A 113 3.99 22.30 -4.18
C ASP A 113 5.37 21.93 -4.74
N LYS A 114 5.80 20.68 -4.52
CA LYS A 114 7.05 20.15 -5.05
C LYS A 114 7.07 20.08 -6.57
N ILE A 115 5.95 19.77 -7.22
CA ILE A 115 5.84 19.82 -8.69
C ILE A 115 6.10 21.23 -9.21
N ILE A 116 5.51 22.25 -8.58
CA ILE A 116 5.75 23.66 -8.93
C ILE A 116 7.22 24.02 -8.69
N GLN A 117 7.76 23.62 -7.53
CA GLN A 117 9.15 23.91 -7.17
C GLN A 117 10.14 23.32 -8.18
N VAL A 118 10.02 22.04 -8.55
CA VAL A 118 10.97 21.37 -9.46
C VAL A 118 10.78 21.75 -10.93
N SER A 119 9.62 22.28 -11.29
CA SER A 119 9.37 22.81 -12.63
C SER A 119 9.76 24.28 -12.78
N THR A 120 10.12 24.95 -11.68
CA THR A 120 10.57 26.35 -11.71
C THR A 120 12.08 26.41 -11.82
N HIS A 121 12.58 27.13 -12.83
CA HIS A 121 14.01 27.31 -13.01
C HIS A 121 14.59 28.19 -11.88
N PRO A 122 15.61 27.72 -11.13
CA PRO A 122 16.02 28.36 -9.88
C PRO A 122 16.60 29.77 -10.06
N LEU A 123 17.21 30.06 -11.22
CA LEU A 123 17.85 31.35 -11.49
C LEU A 123 16.94 32.38 -12.16
N THR A 124 15.91 31.93 -12.87
CA THR A 124 15.07 32.81 -13.70
C THR A 124 13.65 32.92 -13.18
N GLY A 125 13.23 32.04 -12.26
CA GLY A 125 11.86 31.94 -11.78
C GLY A 125 10.86 31.50 -12.85
N LYS A 126 11.32 31.22 -14.08
CA LYS A 126 10.45 30.79 -15.17
C LYS A 126 10.03 29.33 -14.95
N VAL A 127 8.74 29.08 -15.09
CA VAL A 127 8.16 27.75 -14.99
C VAL A 127 8.27 27.04 -16.34
N ASP A 128 8.80 25.81 -16.33
CA ASP A 128 8.67 24.86 -17.42
C ASP A 128 7.26 24.25 -17.36
N GLU A 129 6.36 24.82 -18.15
CA GLU A 129 4.96 24.40 -18.20
C GLU A 129 4.77 22.98 -18.72
N GLY A 130 5.60 22.56 -19.68
CA GLY A 130 5.53 21.21 -20.23
C GLY A 130 5.91 20.17 -19.18
N TYR A 131 7.02 20.40 -18.46
CA TYR A 131 7.46 19.52 -17.40
C TYR A 131 6.49 19.52 -16.20
N ARG A 132 5.98 20.69 -15.82
CA ARG A 132 4.94 20.83 -14.78
C ARG A 132 3.70 20.00 -15.09
N LEU A 133 3.20 20.10 -16.32
CA LEU A 133 2.03 19.37 -16.77
C LEU A 133 2.27 17.85 -16.74
N GLN A 134 3.43 17.38 -17.22
CA GLN A 134 3.79 15.96 -17.20
C GLN A 134 3.81 15.38 -15.79
N LEU A 135 4.44 16.07 -14.83
CA LEU A 135 4.47 15.63 -13.44
C LEU A 135 3.07 15.63 -12.81
N SER A 136 2.26 16.64 -13.10
CA SER A 136 0.90 16.77 -12.60
C SER A 136 -0.01 15.65 -13.12
N GLN A 137 0.08 15.33 -14.42
CA GLN A 137 -0.63 14.23 -15.05
C GLN A 137 -0.23 12.88 -14.44
N ARG A 138 1.08 12.63 -14.33
CA ARG A 138 1.60 11.38 -13.72
C ARG A 138 1.10 11.20 -12.29
N HIS A 139 1.13 12.26 -11.50
CA HIS A 139 0.59 12.24 -10.14
C HIS A 139 -0.92 11.98 -10.12
N ALA A 140 -1.70 12.65 -10.97
CA ALA A 140 -3.15 12.46 -11.06
C ALA A 140 -3.52 11.02 -11.48
N GLU A 141 -2.81 10.46 -12.46
CA GLU A 141 -3.00 9.07 -12.92
C GLU A 141 -2.70 8.06 -11.81
N LEU A 142 -1.59 8.25 -11.08
CA LEU A 142 -1.25 7.39 -9.95
C LEU A 142 -2.33 7.48 -8.87
N MET A 143 -2.73 8.69 -8.49
CA MET A 143 -3.74 8.90 -7.46
C MET A 143 -5.11 8.35 -7.87
N ALA A 144 -5.46 8.39 -9.15
CA ALA A 144 -6.67 7.75 -9.65
C ALA A 144 -6.64 6.22 -9.46
N LYS A 145 -5.50 5.58 -9.75
CA LYS A 145 -5.31 4.13 -9.51
C LYS A 145 -5.36 3.78 -8.02
N LEU A 146 -4.68 4.55 -7.17
CA LEU A 146 -4.70 4.32 -5.73
C LEU A 146 -6.09 4.57 -5.12
N LYS A 147 -6.84 5.55 -5.64
CA LYS A 147 -8.21 5.83 -5.21
C LYS A 147 -9.16 4.66 -5.50
N GLN A 148 -8.96 3.91 -6.59
CA GLN A 148 -9.72 2.69 -6.87
C GLN A 148 -9.50 1.60 -5.81
N LEU A 149 -8.35 1.61 -5.12
CA LEU A 149 -8.08 0.72 -3.99
C LEU A 149 -8.63 1.26 -2.66
N GLY A 150 -9.18 2.48 -2.64
CA GLY A 150 -9.69 3.18 -1.46
C GLY A 150 -8.71 4.19 -0.84
N TYR A 151 -7.57 4.45 -1.47
CA TYR A 151 -6.63 5.47 -0.99
C TYR A 151 -7.23 6.88 -1.12
N SER A 152 -7.13 7.65 -0.05
CA SER A 152 -7.60 9.03 0.03
C SER A 152 -6.43 9.97 0.32
N MET A 153 -6.24 10.96 -0.55
CA MET A 153 -5.21 11.99 -0.42
C MET A 153 -5.40 12.92 0.78
N THR A 154 -6.59 12.98 1.37
CA THR A 154 -6.83 13.82 2.56
C THR A 154 -6.56 13.07 3.85
N LEU A 155 -6.75 11.75 3.86
CA LEU A 155 -6.63 10.92 5.05
C LEU A 155 -5.29 10.20 5.14
N HIS A 156 -4.84 9.59 4.05
CA HIS A 156 -3.74 8.64 4.09
C HIS A 156 -2.35 9.27 4.16
N PRO A 157 -2.04 10.39 3.48
CA PRO A 157 -0.77 11.05 3.67
C PRO A 157 -0.47 11.52 5.12
N PRO A 158 -1.40 12.17 5.87
CA PRO A 158 -1.14 12.46 7.28
C PRO A 158 -1.14 11.20 8.14
N PHE A 159 -1.90 10.16 7.75
CA PHE A 159 -1.89 8.88 8.43
C PHE A 159 -0.57 8.12 8.27
N THR A 160 0.03 8.08 7.07
CA THR A 160 1.34 7.44 6.84
C THR A 160 2.42 8.13 7.67
N GLU A 161 2.42 9.46 7.70
CA GLU A 161 3.31 10.24 8.57
C GLU A 161 3.12 9.88 10.04
N PHE A 162 1.88 9.82 10.53
CA PHE A 162 1.58 9.39 11.89
C PHE A 162 2.11 7.98 12.20
N ILE A 163 1.88 7.02 11.30
CA ILE A 163 2.35 5.63 11.46
C ILE A 163 3.89 5.57 11.49
N ILE A 164 4.57 6.27 10.59
CA ILE A 164 6.03 6.32 10.53
C ILE A 164 6.59 6.92 11.83
N ASN A 165 6.01 8.00 12.32
CA ASN A 165 6.45 8.66 13.54
C ASN A 165 6.16 7.81 14.80
N THR A 166 5.08 7.03 14.79
CA THR A 166 4.66 6.21 15.94
C THR A 166 5.46 4.92 16.04
N TYR A 167 5.58 4.18 14.93
CA TYR A 167 6.19 2.84 14.91
C TYR A 167 7.66 2.86 14.49
N GLY A 168 8.10 3.93 13.81
CA GLY A 168 9.44 4.05 13.26
C GLY A 168 9.66 3.14 12.06
N ILE A 169 10.77 3.40 11.35
CA ILE A 169 11.25 2.57 10.23
C ILE A 169 12.23 1.50 10.73
N LEU A 170 12.52 0.51 9.88
CA LEU A 170 13.55 -0.49 10.17
C LEU A 170 14.92 0.18 10.21
N LYS A 171 15.67 -0.02 11.31
CA LYS A 171 16.99 0.60 11.51
C LYS A 171 18.08 -0.09 10.70
N GLN A 172 17.94 -1.38 10.48
CA GLN A 172 18.89 -2.18 9.73
C GLN A 172 18.31 -2.40 8.33
N ARG A 173 18.99 -1.88 7.30
CA ARG A 173 18.79 -2.38 5.94
C ARG A 173 19.18 -3.85 5.98
N ALA A 174 18.20 -4.74 5.92
CA ALA A 174 18.51 -6.14 5.67
C ALA A 174 19.22 -6.15 4.31
N ASP A 175 20.43 -6.70 4.24
CA ASP A 175 21.02 -6.99 2.95
C ASP A 175 20.07 -7.91 2.15
N SER A 176 20.17 -7.92 0.83
CA SER A 176 19.21 -8.63 -0.03
C SER A 176 19.02 -10.11 0.37
N TYR A 177 20.07 -10.72 0.94
CA TYR A 177 20.08 -12.08 1.45
C TYR A 177 19.28 -12.21 2.77
N SER A 178 19.55 -11.39 3.78
CA SER A 178 18.77 -11.39 5.03
C SER A 178 17.33 -10.94 4.83
N ALA A 179 17.03 -10.07 3.87
CA ALA A 179 15.66 -9.71 3.52
C ALA A 179 14.83 -10.90 3.00
N GLN A 180 15.49 -11.80 2.26
CA GLN A 180 14.90 -13.03 1.75
C GLN A 180 14.72 -14.07 2.86
N GLU A 181 15.73 -14.25 3.72
CA GLU A 181 15.64 -15.14 4.90
C GLU A 181 14.59 -14.66 5.91
N LEU A 182 14.44 -13.34 6.07
CA LEU A 182 13.44 -12.71 6.95
C LEU A 182 12.04 -12.63 6.33
N GLY A 183 11.83 -13.16 5.12
CA GLY A 183 10.51 -13.23 4.49
C GLY A 183 9.88 -11.87 4.16
N TYR A 184 10.65 -10.78 4.16
CA TYR A 184 10.17 -9.41 3.91
C TYR A 184 9.68 -9.18 2.48
N ASN A 185 10.00 -10.09 1.56
CA ASN A 185 9.47 -10.11 0.20
C ASN A 185 8.14 -10.87 0.06
N SER A 186 7.69 -11.58 1.10
CA SER A 186 6.43 -12.33 1.08
C SER A 186 5.25 -11.44 1.46
N SER A 187 4.36 -11.19 0.51
CA SER A 187 3.11 -10.44 0.73
C SER A 187 2.26 -11.05 1.84
N ASP A 188 2.16 -12.38 1.91
CA ASP A 188 1.35 -13.06 2.93
C ASP A 188 1.94 -12.91 4.34
N PHE A 189 3.27 -12.93 4.44
CA PHE A 189 3.95 -12.67 5.70
C PHE A 189 3.69 -11.25 6.19
N LEU A 190 3.92 -10.24 5.34
CA LEU A 190 3.70 -8.83 5.71
C LEU A 190 2.24 -8.56 6.07
N ARG A 191 1.28 -9.15 5.34
CA ARG A 191 -0.14 -9.05 5.69
C ARG A 191 -0.43 -9.59 7.09
N ARG A 192 0.14 -10.75 7.44
CA ARG A 192 0.00 -11.31 8.80
C ARG A 192 0.64 -10.41 9.85
N VAL A 193 1.78 -9.78 9.55
CA VAL A 193 2.41 -8.84 10.48
C VAL A 193 1.49 -7.65 10.75
N VAL A 194 0.91 -7.05 9.71
CA VAL A 194 -0.05 -5.95 9.88
C VAL A 194 -1.24 -6.38 10.75
N ILE A 195 -1.84 -7.54 10.49
CA ILE A 195 -3.01 -8.03 11.24
C ILE A 195 -2.72 -8.18 12.73
N ASN A 196 -1.53 -8.68 13.08
CA ASN A 196 -1.22 -9.02 14.47
C ASN A 196 -0.53 -7.87 15.23
N ALA A 197 0.16 -6.95 14.54
CA ALA A 197 0.92 -5.86 15.17
C ALA A 197 0.14 -4.54 15.22
N ALA A 198 -0.82 -4.34 14.31
CA ALA A 198 -1.61 -3.13 14.26
C ALA A 198 -2.70 -3.09 15.36
N PRO A 199 -2.92 -1.94 16.01
CA PRO A 199 -4.13 -1.71 16.79
C PRO A 199 -5.36 -1.82 15.90
N CYS A 200 -6.43 -2.48 16.39
CA CYS A 200 -7.67 -2.70 15.62
C CYS A 200 -8.23 -1.41 15.01
N LYS A 201 -8.13 -0.28 15.72
CA LYS A 201 -8.60 1.04 15.25
C LYS A 201 -7.88 1.53 13.98
N LEU A 202 -6.66 1.07 13.73
CA LEU A 202 -5.81 1.49 12.61
C LEU A 202 -5.67 0.39 11.54
N LEU A 203 -6.16 -0.82 11.83
CA LEU A 203 -5.91 -2.02 11.03
C LEU A 203 -6.42 -1.87 9.60
N LYS A 204 -7.62 -1.31 9.42
CA LYS A 204 -8.24 -1.12 8.11
C LYS A 204 -7.37 -0.25 7.20
N ASP A 205 -6.96 0.92 7.70
CA ASP A 205 -6.15 1.86 6.92
C ASP A 205 -4.74 1.29 6.69
N LEU A 206 -4.14 0.59 7.66
CA LEU A 206 -2.85 -0.08 7.47
C LEU A 206 -2.88 -1.20 6.42
N LEU A 207 -3.94 -2.02 6.40
CA LEU A 207 -4.14 -3.03 5.35
C LEU A 207 -4.35 -2.39 3.99
N LEU A 208 -4.98 -1.21 3.94
CA LEU A 208 -5.13 -0.44 2.72
C LEU A 208 -3.78 0.10 2.22
N LEU A 209 -2.95 0.67 3.10
CA LEU A 209 -1.59 1.10 2.75
C LEU A 209 -0.77 -0.07 2.21
N PHE A 210 -0.83 -1.24 2.87
CA PHE A 210 -0.17 -2.45 2.43
C PHE A 210 -0.65 -2.91 1.04
N SER A 211 -1.96 -2.81 0.78
CA SER A 211 -2.55 -3.15 -0.52
C SER A 211 -2.08 -2.19 -1.62
N CYS A 212 -1.97 -0.89 -1.31
CA CYS A 212 -1.41 0.13 -2.20
C CYS A 212 0.07 -0.14 -2.51
N LEU A 213 0.87 -0.45 -1.49
CA LEU A 213 2.29 -0.80 -1.66
C LEU A 213 2.45 -2.04 -2.55
N SER A 214 1.65 -3.08 -2.29
CA SER A 214 1.64 -4.32 -3.09
C SER A 214 1.22 -4.09 -4.53
N PHE A 215 0.24 -3.21 -4.75
CA PHE A 215 -0.14 -2.80 -6.10
C PHE A 215 1.01 -2.11 -6.82
N MET A 216 1.65 -1.12 -6.19
CA MET A 216 2.77 -0.41 -6.80
C MET A 216 3.97 -1.33 -7.06
N ALA A 217 4.26 -2.27 -6.16
CA ALA A 217 5.31 -3.27 -6.32
C ALA A 217 5.09 -4.20 -7.52
N ARG A 218 3.83 -4.58 -7.78
CA ARG A 218 3.50 -5.34 -8.99
C ARG A 218 3.61 -4.50 -10.26
N GLN A 219 3.31 -3.20 -10.19
CA GLN A 219 3.38 -2.30 -11.34
C GLN A 219 4.83 -1.98 -11.74
N ASP A 220 5.75 -1.83 -10.77
CA ASP A 220 7.16 -1.53 -11.04
C ASP A 220 8.06 -2.76 -11.12
N GLY A 221 7.55 -3.95 -10.76
CA GLY A 221 8.31 -5.20 -10.76
C GLY A 221 9.38 -5.29 -9.68
N LYS A 222 9.31 -4.45 -8.64
CA LYS A 222 10.31 -4.38 -7.56
C LYS A 222 9.85 -5.09 -6.29
N PRO A 223 10.79 -5.60 -5.45
CA PRO A 223 10.47 -6.18 -4.14
C PRO A 223 9.75 -5.16 -3.25
N LEU A 224 8.86 -5.61 -2.34
CA LEU A 224 8.00 -4.75 -1.50
C LEU A 224 8.78 -3.69 -0.70
N PHE A 225 9.95 -4.05 -0.19
CA PHE A 225 10.86 -3.10 0.44
C PHE A 225 12.05 -2.84 -0.46
N LEU A 226 12.28 -1.56 -0.73
CA LEU A 226 13.47 -1.08 -1.39
C LEU A 226 14.45 -0.72 -0.28
N TRP A 227 15.55 -1.47 -0.20
CA TRP A 227 16.62 -1.20 0.75
C TRP A 227 17.28 0.11 0.38
#